data_AF-A0A2E3JB19-F1
#
_entry.id   AF-A0A2E3JB19-F1
#
_cell.length_a   1.000
_cell.length_b   1.000
_cell.length_c   1.000
_cell.angle_alpha   90.00
_cell.angle_beta   90.00
_cell.angle_gamma   90.00
#
_symmetry.space_group_name_H-M   'P 1'
#
loop_
_entity.id
_entity.type
_entity.pdbx_description
1 polymer ?
#
loop_
_entity_poly.entity_id
_entity_poly.type
_entity_poly.pdbx_seq_one_letter_code
_entity_poly.pdbx_strand_id
1 'polypeptide(L)' 'MLHRFIRIVAFTTIAITLMFFPACGSDSDTSEVVETSANQEVAPVTAVSVDGTIVPIEDFDSQPTVLWFWAPN' A
#
# COMPACT_ATOMS: atom_id res chain seq x y z
N MET A 1 38.21 -33.37 -13.68
CA MET A 1 38.10 -31.94 -13.28
C MET A 1 36.70 -31.37 -13.51
N LEU A 2 36.06 -31.64 -14.66
CA LEU A 2 34.72 -31.13 -15.02
C LEU A 2 33.59 -31.44 -14.01
N HIS A 3 33.54 -32.66 -13.48
CA HIS A 3 32.49 -33.08 -12.54
C HIS A 3 32.54 -32.38 -11.17
N ARG A 4 33.73 -31.93 -10.74
CA ARG A 4 33.88 -31.14 -9.50
C ARG A 4 33.41 -29.71 -9.70
N PHE A 5 33.69 -29.14 -10.87
CA PHE A 5 33.26 -27.79 -11.24
C PHE A 5 31.73 -27.70 -11.33
N ILE A 6 31.08 -28.68 -11.97
CA ILE A 6 29.61 -28.74 -12.11
C ILE A 6 28.92 -28.80 -10.74
N ARG A 7 29.46 -29.58 -9.79
CA ARG A 7 28.90 -29.67 -8.43
C ARG A 7 28.98 -28.34 -7.70
N ILE A 8 30.11 -27.65 -7.77
CA ILE A 8 30.30 -26.36 -7.10
C ILE A 8 29.34 -25.31 -7.66
N VAL A 9 29.23 -25.24 -8.99
CA VAL A 9 28.28 -24.32 -9.66
C VAL A 9 26.85 -24.61 -9.25
N ALA A 10 26.44 -25.89 -9.20
CA ALA A 10 25.09 -26.29 -8.79
C ALA A 10 24.77 -25.90 -7.34
N PHE A 11 25.73 -26.06 -6.41
CA PHE A 11 25.52 -25.63 -5.02
C PHE A 11 25.41 -24.11 -4.89
N THR A 12 26.22 -23.36 -5.64
CA THR A 12 26.15 -21.89 -5.62
C THR A 12 24.84 -21.36 -6.17
N THR A 13 24.31 -21.95 -7.25
CA THR A 13 23.04 -21.50 -7.83
C THR A 13 21.88 -21.82 -6.91
N ILE A 14 21.84 -22.99 -6.28
CA ILE A 14 20.79 -23.36 -5.31
C ILE A 14 20.78 -22.40 -4.11
N ALA A 15 21.96 -22.07 -3.57
CA ALA A 15 22.08 -21.15 -2.44
C ALA A 15 21.57 -19.74 -2.79
N ILE A 16 21.90 -19.25 -3.99
CA ILE A 16 21.44 -17.96 -4.49
C ILE A 16 19.92 -17.97 -4.66
N THR A 17 19.35 -19.00 -5.29
CA THR A 17 17.90 -19.12 -5.49
C THR A 17 17.15 -19.15 -4.15
N LEU A 18 17.66 -19.87 -3.14
CA LEU A 18 17.06 -19.90 -1.81
C LEU A 18 17.11 -18.54 -1.08
N MET A 19 18.16 -17.75 -1.28
CA MET A 19 18.25 -16.40 -0.71
C MET A 19 17.25 -15.42 -1.34
N PHE A 20 16.82 -15.65 -2.59
CA PHE A 20 15.83 -14.81 -3.26
C PHE A 20 14.38 -15.23 -3.00
N PHE A 21 14.14 -16.34 -2.30
CA PHE A 21 12.79 -16.85 -2.02
C PHE A 21 12.03 -16.25 -0.81
N PRO A 22 12.62 -15.54 0.18
CA PRO A 22 11.86 -15.09 1.35
C PRO A 22 11.14 -13.73 1.17
N ALA A 23 10.74 -13.36 -0.06
CA ALA A 23 9.99 -12.13 -0.32
C ALA A 23 8.53 -12.35 -0.76
N CYS A 24 8.02 -13.58 -0.68
CA CYS A 24 6.57 -13.80 -0.65
C CYS A 24 6.15 -13.85 0.82
N GLY A 25 6.24 -12.69 1.48
CA GLY A 25 5.45 -12.46 2.68
C GLY A 25 4.01 -12.57 2.23
N SER A 26 3.31 -13.58 2.74
CA SER A 26 1.86 -13.58 2.65
C SER A 26 1.41 -12.34 3.41
N ASP A 27 1.06 -11.28 2.67
CA ASP A 27 0.16 -10.27 3.19
C ASP A 27 -1.11 -11.03 3.54
N SER A 28 -1.17 -11.55 4.76
CA SER A 28 -2.42 -11.91 5.37
C SER A 28 -3.15 -10.59 5.53
N ASP A 29 -3.84 -10.19 4.48
CA ASP A 29 -4.92 -9.22 4.52
C ASP A 29 -5.93 -9.77 5.51
N THR A 30 -5.69 -9.55 6.80
CA THR A 30 -6.76 -9.33 7.75
C THR A 30 -7.45 -8.06 7.29
N SER A 31 -8.27 -8.22 6.25
CA SER A 31 -9.37 -7.32 5.96
C SER A 31 -10.25 -7.38 7.19
N GLU A 32 -9.93 -6.57 8.21
CA GLU A 32 -10.97 -6.01 9.05
C GLU A 32 -11.87 -5.27 8.07
N VAL A 33 -12.88 -5.97 7.56
CA VAL A 33 -13.98 -5.36 6.81
C VAL A 33 -14.67 -4.49 7.84
N VAL A 34 -14.23 -3.23 7.92
CA VAL A 34 -14.94 -2.20 8.63
C VAL A 34 -16.27 -2.09 7.91
N GLU A 35 -17.33 -2.65 8.51
CA GLU A 35 -18.67 -2.55 7.96
C GLU A 35 -19.07 -1.08 7.96
N THR A 36 -18.96 -0.45 6.79
CA THR A 36 -19.50 0.89 6.58
C THR A 36 -21.01 0.81 6.72
N SER A 37 -21.56 1.56 7.67
CA SER A 37 -23.02 1.70 7.87
C SER A 37 -23.72 1.84 6.52
N ALA A 38 -24.79 1.07 6.30
CA ALA A 38 -25.57 1.07 5.06
C ALA A 38 -26.16 2.45 4.71
N ASN A 39 -26.12 3.40 5.65
CA ASN A 39 -26.44 4.80 5.42
C ASN A 39 -25.14 5.60 5.22
N GLN A 40 -24.43 5.31 4.14
CA GLN A 40 -23.24 6.06 3.77
C GLN A 40 -23.69 7.45 3.32
N GLU A 41 -23.40 8.45 4.14
CA GLU A 41 -23.63 9.85 3.81
C GLU A 41 -22.92 10.17 2.49
N VAL A 42 -23.58 10.94 1.62
CA VAL A 42 -23.01 11.33 0.32
C VAL A 42 -21.64 11.94 0.56
N ALA A 43 -20.63 11.44 -0.15
CA ALA A 43 -19.27 11.94 -0.02
C ALA A 43 -19.26 13.47 -0.19
N PRO A 44 -18.54 14.20 0.67
CA PRO A 44 -18.51 15.65 0.58
C PRO A 44 -17.95 16.07 -0.79
N VAL A 45 -18.54 17.09 -1.41
CA VAL A 45 -18.09 17.64 -2.70
C VAL A 45 -17.12 18.82 -2.53
N THR A 46 -16.97 19.30 -1.30
CA THR A 46 -16.12 20.44 -0.93
C THR A 46 -15.33 20.13 0.33
N ALA A 47 -14.13 20.68 0.43
CA ALA A 47 -13.31 20.72 1.63
C ALA A 47 -13.20 22.18 2.15
N VAL A 48 -12.87 22.34 3.43
CA VAL A 48 -12.58 23.64 4.03
C VAL A 48 -11.10 23.70 4.36
N SER A 49 -10.40 24.69 3.79
CA SER A 49 -9.00 24.97 4.07
C SER A 49 -8.83 25.58 5.47
N VAL A 50 -7.59 25.54 5.98
CA VAL A 50 -7.23 26.07 7.31
C VAL A 50 -7.52 27.57 7.47
N ASP A 51 -7.56 28.31 6.36
CA ASP A 51 -7.90 29.74 6.29
C ASP A 51 -9.41 29.99 6.16
N GLY A 52 -10.23 28.93 6.15
CA GLY A 52 -11.68 28.99 5.98
C GLY A 52 -12.15 29.02 4.53
N THR A 53 -11.23 28.97 3.56
CA THR A 53 -11.60 28.92 2.13
C THR A 53 -12.28 27.58 1.80
N ILE A 54 -13.40 27.63 1.07
CA ILE A 54 -14.10 26.45 0.57
C ILE A 54 -13.45 26.04 -0.75
N VAL A 55 -12.98 24.79 -0.84
CA VAL A 55 -12.29 24.24 -2.00
C VAL A 55 -13.11 23.08 -2.58
N PRO A 56 -13.55 23.14 -3.85
CA PRO A 56 -14.17 22.01 -4.55
C PRO A 56 -13.23 20.80 -4.59
N ILE A 57 -13.73 19.60 -4.33
CA ILE A 57 -12.89 18.39 -4.40
C ILE A 57 -12.51 18.04 -5.86
N GLU A 58 -13.32 18.47 -6.82
CA GLU A 58 -13.01 18.31 -8.25
C GLU A 58 -11.72 19.01 -8.69
N ASP A 59 -11.29 20.06 -7.98
CA ASP A 59 -10.07 20.81 -8.28
C ASP A 59 -8.78 19.98 -8.06
N PHE A 60 -8.87 18.86 -7.34
CA PHE A 60 -7.73 17.95 -7.11
C PHE A 60 -7.47 17.00 -8.30
N ASP A 61 -8.20 17.12 -9.41
CA ASP A 61 -7.98 16.40 -10.68
C ASP A 61 -7.80 14.88 -10.51
N SER A 62 -8.62 14.27 -9.64
CA SER A 62 -8.54 12.83 -9.30
C SER A 62 -7.18 12.37 -8.75
N GLN A 63 -6.33 13.29 -8.29
CA GLN A 63 -5.05 12.94 -7.67
C GLN A 63 -5.27 12.44 -6.23
N PRO A 64 -4.48 11.45 -5.77
CA PRO A 64 -4.50 11.02 -4.38
C PRO A 64 -4.27 12.21 -3.44
N THR A 65 -5.30 12.59 -2.71
CA THR A 65 -5.31 13.78 -1.86
C THR A 65 -5.51 13.37 -0.40
N VAL A 66 -4.63 13.87 0.47
CA VAL A 66 -4.71 13.62 1.92
C VAL A 66 -5.65 14.62 2.55
N LEU A 67 -6.67 14.13 3.24
CA LEU A 67 -7.56 14.95 4.07
C LEU A 67 -7.05 14.95 5.51
N TRP A 68 -6.84 16.15 6.06
CA TRP A 68 -6.44 16.31 7.45
C TRP A 68 -7.67 16.66 8.30
N PHE A 69 -8.06 15.73 9.18
CA PHE A 69 -9.12 15.96 10.16
C PHE A 69 -8.49 16.39 11.49
N TRP A 70 -8.86 17.57 11.98
CA TRP A 70 -8.39 18.06 13.27
C TRP A 70 -9.49 18.78 14.04
N ALA A 71 -9.35 18.78 15.36
CA ALA A 71 -10.11 19.62 16.28
C ALA A 71 -9.13 20.31 17.23
N PRO A 72 -9.43 21.53 17.71
CA PRO A 72 -8.54 22.28 18.60
C PRO A 72 -8.44 21.70 20.03
N ASN A 73 -9.04 20.55 20.33
CA ASN A 73 -9.16 19.96 21.66
C ASN A 73 -8.43 18.61 21.74
#